data_AF-A0A4V3JDV4-F1
#
_entry.id   AF-A0A4V3JDV4-F1
#
_cell.length_a   1.000
_cell.length_b   1.000
_cell.length_c   1.000
_cell.angle_alpha   90.00
_cell.angle_beta   90.00
_cell.angle_gamma   90.00
#
_symmetry.space_group_name_H-M   'P 1'
#
loop_
_entity.id
_entity.type
_entity.pdbx_description
1 polymer ?
#
loop_
_entity_poly.entity_id
_entity_poly.type
_entity_poly.pdbx_seq_one_letter_code
_entity_poly.pdbx_strand_id
1 'polypeptide(L)'
;MNLEFAKWNRLIQAMEAGKKIILHGIVLSGTYKTNLENYLRFCLEFYQKPDLLSPLLSLLSTLLERAYQENCLDSYFRTKGWNSSESEALLEREDEFWRSWDFSDPMSVRSLLKEQGFYLRTALSHNPTGIAVEISNNAIIPSESEEDLTEYLSRAKSYQNVSDYYEDYPFDEEGRQIGLALSLVQFKEIGIRPSLLRFDTSDGEHVFRAELPFGEKYESLTKRLSQDEEVKPFPDHFIGRPTETLEPWKLSTCKHCGRTVDDRIFFPSIPADVPLRVVSEIPAHLGICAWCLSGYI
;
A
#
# COMPACT_ATOMS: atom_id res chain seq x y z
N MET A 1 -29.24 -0.20 -3.09
CA MET A 1 -29.15 -1.22 -4.16
C MET A 1 -28.40 -0.70 -5.40
N ASN A 2 -28.78 0.43 -5.99
CA ASN A 2 -28.10 0.99 -7.19
C ASN A 2 -26.63 1.42 -6.98
N LEU A 3 -26.26 1.91 -5.79
CA LEU A 3 -24.90 2.41 -5.53
C LEU A 3 -23.84 1.29 -5.41
N GLU A 4 -24.21 0.19 -4.75
CA GLU A 4 -23.35 -0.99 -4.58
C GLU A 4 -23.14 -1.72 -5.91
N PHE A 5 -24.20 -1.84 -6.73
CA PHE A 5 -24.11 -2.43 -8.07
C PHE A 5 -23.22 -1.61 -9.02
N ALA A 6 -23.29 -0.27 -8.94
CA ALA A 6 -22.43 0.61 -9.73
C ALA A 6 -20.96 0.53 -9.31
N LYS A 7 -20.66 0.39 -8.00
CA LYS A 7 -19.30 0.14 -7.50
C LYS A 7 -18.76 -1.20 -7.99
N TRP A 8 -19.57 -2.25 -7.93
CA TRP A 8 -19.22 -3.59 -8.40
C TRP A 8 -18.87 -3.61 -9.89
N ASN A 9 -19.70 -2.98 -10.74
CA ASN A 9 -19.42 -2.90 -12.18
C ASN A 9 -18.15 -2.10 -12.48
N ARG A 10 -17.85 -1.03 -11.72
CA ARG A 10 -16.58 -0.29 -11.86
C ARG A 10 -15.38 -1.13 -11.48
N LEU A 11 -15.50 -1.98 -10.45
CA LEU A 11 -14.44 -2.91 -10.05
C LEU A 11 -14.22 -3.98 -11.12
N ILE A 12 -15.28 -4.57 -11.68
CA ILE A 12 -15.16 -5.52 -12.79
C ILE A 12 -14.45 -4.86 -13.99
N GLN A 13 -14.90 -3.67 -14.41
CA GLN A 13 -14.25 -2.94 -15.51
C GLN A 13 -12.78 -2.61 -15.21
N ALA A 14 -12.45 -2.30 -13.96
CA ALA A 14 -11.07 -2.10 -13.55
C ALA A 14 -10.25 -3.40 -13.62
N MET A 15 -10.85 -4.55 -13.26
CA MET A 15 -10.20 -5.86 -13.37
C MET A 15 -9.96 -6.27 -14.83
N GLU A 16 -10.98 -6.12 -15.68
CA GLU A 16 -10.89 -6.39 -17.12
C GLU A 16 -9.82 -5.53 -17.79
N ALA A 17 -9.68 -4.27 -17.35
CA ALA A 17 -8.65 -3.36 -17.81
C ALA A 17 -7.27 -3.59 -17.16
N GLY A 18 -7.12 -4.56 -16.26
CA GLY A 18 -5.85 -4.87 -15.59
C GLY A 18 -5.32 -3.71 -14.72
N LYS A 19 -6.20 -2.90 -14.14
CA LYS A 19 -5.79 -1.70 -13.39
C LYS A 19 -5.10 -2.07 -12.10
N LYS A 20 -3.90 -1.51 -11.88
CA LYS A 20 -3.19 -1.57 -10.61
C LYS A 20 -4.04 -0.95 -9.49
N ILE A 21 -4.16 -1.64 -8.37
CA ILE A 21 -4.84 -1.15 -7.16
C ILE A 21 -3.76 -0.70 -6.19
N ILE A 22 -3.93 0.48 -5.60
CA ILE A 22 -2.98 1.02 -4.63
C ILE A 22 -3.74 1.38 -3.36
N LEU A 23 -3.34 0.76 -2.26
CA LEU A 23 -3.77 1.09 -0.91
C LEU A 23 -2.70 1.96 -0.27
N HIS A 24 -3.12 3.13 0.21
CA HIS A 24 -2.28 4.04 0.97
C HIS A 24 -2.72 4.06 2.42
N GLY A 25 -1.75 3.89 3.31
CA GLY A 25 -1.91 3.94 4.75
C GLY A 25 -0.72 4.65 5.39
N ILE A 26 -0.86 4.89 6.68
CA ILE A 26 0.23 5.33 7.56
C ILE A 26 0.52 4.23 8.58
N VAL A 27 -0.55 3.61 9.09
CA VAL A 27 -0.53 2.55 10.07
C VAL A 27 -1.30 1.34 9.53
N LEU A 28 -1.00 0.16 10.06
CA LEU A 28 -1.72 -1.07 9.73
C LEU A 28 -3.07 -1.15 10.47
N SER A 29 -4.00 -0.27 10.10
CA SER A 29 -5.34 -0.20 10.70
C SER A 29 -6.24 -1.38 10.30
N GLY A 30 -7.27 -1.66 11.10
CA GLY A 30 -8.30 -2.66 10.75
C GLY A 30 -8.94 -2.38 9.39
N THR A 31 -9.23 -1.12 9.06
CA THR A 31 -9.75 -0.73 7.73
C THR A 31 -8.77 -1.05 6.61
N TYR A 32 -7.46 -0.88 6.83
CA TYR A 32 -6.44 -1.25 5.84
C TYR A 32 -6.46 -2.75 5.57
N LYS A 33 -6.43 -3.56 6.64
CA LYS A 33 -6.49 -5.04 6.56
C LYS A 33 -7.77 -5.51 5.84
N THR A 34 -8.93 -5.02 6.26
CA THR A 34 -10.22 -5.38 5.64
C THR A 34 -10.32 -4.97 4.18
N ASN A 35 -9.83 -3.78 3.81
CA ASN A 35 -9.82 -3.36 2.40
C ASN A 35 -8.94 -4.27 1.56
N LEU A 36 -7.72 -4.57 2.01
CA LEU A 36 -6.83 -5.48 1.31
C LEU A 36 -7.47 -6.86 1.11
N GLU A 37 -8.04 -7.44 2.17
CA GLU A 37 -8.73 -8.72 2.10
C GLU A 37 -9.89 -8.70 1.10
N ASN A 38 -10.73 -7.67 1.13
CA ASN A 38 -11.86 -7.57 0.22
C ASN A 38 -11.40 -7.46 -1.25
N TYR A 39 -10.35 -6.68 -1.52
CA TYR A 39 -9.80 -6.57 -2.87
C TYR A 39 -9.17 -7.88 -3.35
N LEU A 40 -8.40 -8.56 -2.50
CA LEU A 40 -7.79 -9.85 -2.85
C LEU A 40 -8.85 -10.91 -3.09
N ARG A 41 -9.86 -11.00 -2.22
CA ARG A 41 -10.99 -11.90 -2.38
C ARG A 41 -11.69 -11.68 -3.71
N PHE A 42 -12.06 -10.43 -4.01
CA PHE A 42 -12.70 -10.07 -5.27
C PHE A 42 -11.83 -10.41 -6.48
N CYS A 43 -10.53 -10.08 -6.43
CA CYS A 43 -9.60 -10.35 -7.52
C CYS A 43 -9.44 -11.86 -7.76
N LEU A 44 -9.27 -12.65 -6.70
CA LEU A 44 -9.11 -14.09 -6.79
C LEU A 44 -10.39 -14.78 -7.24
N GLU A 45 -11.56 -14.33 -6.79
CA GLU A 45 -12.86 -14.81 -7.28
C GLU A 45 -13.02 -14.53 -8.79
N PHE A 46 -12.65 -13.32 -9.25
CA PHE A 46 -12.68 -12.96 -10.67
C PHE A 46 -11.85 -13.91 -11.53
N TYR A 47 -10.66 -14.32 -11.04
CA TYR A 47 -9.79 -15.27 -11.74
C TYR A 47 -10.06 -16.75 -11.40
N GLN A 48 -11.11 -17.05 -10.64
CA GLN A 48 -11.48 -18.42 -10.22
C GLN A 48 -10.37 -19.14 -9.42
N LYS A 49 -9.69 -18.39 -8.52
CA LYS A 49 -8.62 -18.85 -7.62
C LYS A 49 -8.87 -18.54 -6.13
N PRO A 50 -10.08 -18.72 -5.58
CA PRO A 50 -10.39 -18.33 -4.20
C PRO A 50 -9.60 -19.11 -3.13
N ASP A 51 -9.11 -20.30 -3.47
CA ASP A 51 -8.26 -21.18 -2.66
C ASP A 51 -6.92 -20.53 -2.27
N LEU A 52 -6.43 -19.60 -3.10
CA LEU A 52 -5.17 -18.90 -2.84
C LEU A 52 -5.29 -17.76 -1.84
N LEU A 53 -6.51 -17.40 -1.40
CA LEU A 53 -6.74 -16.22 -0.56
C LEU A 53 -6.08 -16.34 0.81
N SER A 54 -6.29 -17.46 1.51
CA SER A 54 -5.78 -17.65 2.88
C SER A 54 -4.24 -17.66 2.94
N PRO A 55 -3.54 -18.46 2.11
CA PRO A 55 -2.08 -18.41 2.03
C PRO A 55 -1.56 -17.01 1.70
N LEU A 56 -2.16 -16.33 0.72
CA LEU A 56 -1.73 -15.00 0.33
C LEU A 56 -1.93 -13.98 1.45
N LEU A 57 -3.06 -14.00 2.15
CA LEU A 57 -3.30 -13.12 3.29
C LEU A 57 -2.36 -13.38 4.46
N SER A 58 -2.03 -14.65 4.73
CA SER A 58 -1.02 -15.04 5.72
C SER A 58 0.31 -14.35 5.42
N LEU A 59 0.84 -14.52 4.20
CA LEU A 59 2.09 -13.89 3.79
C LEU A 59 2.02 -12.36 3.85
N LEU A 60 1.00 -11.76 3.24
CA LEU A 60 0.90 -10.30 3.16
C LEU A 60 0.70 -9.65 4.52
N SER A 61 0.01 -10.31 5.46
CA SER A 61 -0.14 -9.80 6.82
C SER A 61 1.20 -9.72 7.53
N THR A 62 2.02 -10.78 7.44
CA THR A 62 3.36 -10.80 8.01
C THR A 62 4.25 -9.70 7.41
N LEU A 63 4.23 -9.54 6.09
CA LEU A 63 5.02 -8.50 5.41
C LEU A 63 4.55 -7.08 5.75
N LEU A 64 3.22 -6.88 5.89
CA LEU A 64 2.66 -5.60 6.31
C LEU A 64 3.00 -5.25 7.76
N GLU A 65 2.96 -6.25 8.65
CA GLU A 65 3.35 -6.09 10.05
C GLU A 65 4.82 -5.71 10.15
N ARG A 66 5.68 -6.35 9.37
CA ARG A 66 7.10 -6.00 9.27
C ARG A 66 7.33 -4.56 8.80
N ALA A 67 6.75 -4.19 7.65
CA ALA A 67 6.89 -2.82 7.11
C ALA A 67 6.33 -1.75 8.06
N TYR A 68 5.26 -2.05 8.78
CA TYR A 68 4.70 -1.17 9.80
C TYR A 68 5.61 -1.07 11.04
N GLN A 69 6.16 -2.18 11.51
CA GLN A 69 7.10 -2.21 12.63
C GLN A 69 8.38 -1.42 12.32
N GLU A 70 8.91 -1.50 11.11
CA GLU A 70 10.08 -0.72 10.68
C GLU A 70 9.80 0.79 10.74
N ASN A 71 8.62 1.24 10.30
CA ASN A 71 8.22 2.64 10.46
C ASN A 71 8.13 3.06 11.94
N CYS A 72 7.58 2.19 12.79
CA CYS A 72 7.48 2.45 14.23
C CYS A 72 8.86 2.53 14.90
N LEU A 73 9.78 1.63 14.54
CA LEU A 73 11.14 1.61 15.06
C LEU A 73 11.91 2.87 14.68
N ASP A 74 11.88 3.27 13.41
CA ASP A 74 12.53 4.51 12.95
C ASP A 74 11.89 5.74 13.63
N SER A 75 10.56 5.80 13.73
CA SER A 75 9.86 6.83 14.50
C SER A 75 10.31 6.89 15.97
N TYR A 76 10.49 5.74 16.61
CA TYR A 76 10.94 5.65 17.99
C TYR A 76 12.36 6.23 18.14
N PHE A 77 13.27 5.85 17.23
CA PHE A 77 14.66 6.33 17.23
C PHE A 77 14.71 7.85 17.01
N ARG A 78 13.93 8.37 16.04
CA ARG A 78 13.80 9.82 15.79
C ARG A 78 13.29 10.56 17.02
N THR A 79 12.30 10.01 17.72
CA THR A 79 11.72 10.62 18.92
C THR A 79 12.72 10.68 20.08
N LYS A 80 13.63 9.71 20.17
CA LYS A 80 14.70 9.65 21.17
C LYS A 80 15.97 10.42 20.75
N GLY A 81 16.03 10.91 19.51
CA GLY A 81 17.23 11.54 18.94
C GLY A 81 18.37 10.55 18.72
N TRP A 82 18.08 9.26 18.57
CA TRP A 82 19.07 8.24 18.27
C TRP A 82 19.34 8.16 16.78
N ASN A 83 20.60 7.94 16.44
CA ASN A 83 21.00 7.67 15.07
C ASN A 83 20.98 6.17 14.81
N SER A 84 20.17 5.72 13.85
CA SER A 84 20.10 4.33 13.39
C SER A 84 21.40 3.85 12.72
N SER A 85 22.28 4.75 12.30
CA SER A 85 23.57 4.40 11.70
C SER A 85 24.70 4.15 12.70
N GLU A 86 24.46 4.27 14.01
CA GLU A 86 25.47 4.04 15.06
C GLU A 86 25.33 2.63 15.66
N SER A 87 26.22 1.73 15.24
CA SER A 87 26.18 0.29 15.51
C SER A 87 26.38 -0.09 17.00
N GLU A 88 27.15 0.67 17.77
CA GLU A 88 27.64 0.24 19.11
C GLU A 88 26.53 0.00 20.15
N ALA A 89 25.33 0.53 19.95
CA ALA A 89 24.17 0.35 20.84
C ALA A 89 22.87 -0.05 20.09
N LEU A 90 22.97 -0.49 18.83
CA LEU A 90 21.80 -0.75 17.99
C LEU A 90 20.92 -1.86 18.59
N LEU A 91 21.52 -3.00 18.93
CA LEU A 91 20.82 -4.15 19.51
C LEU A 91 20.11 -3.79 20.82
N GLU A 92 20.76 -3.06 21.72
CA GLU A 92 20.16 -2.63 22.99
C GLU A 92 18.97 -1.68 22.79
N ARG A 93 19.06 -0.76 21.82
CA ARG A 93 18.00 0.20 21.48
C ARG A 93 16.80 -0.48 20.81
N GLU A 94 17.05 -1.45 19.93
CA GLU A 94 15.99 -2.28 19.34
C GLU A 94 15.30 -3.11 20.43
N ASP A 95 16.06 -3.72 21.34
CA ASP A 95 15.54 -4.45 22.50
C ASP A 95 14.67 -3.55 23.40
N GLU A 96 15.06 -2.29 23.64
CA GLU A 96 14.23 -1.31 24.36
C GLU A 96 12.92 -1.05 23.61
N PHE A 97 12.98 -0.86 22.30
CA PHE A 97 11.79 -0.66 21.47
C PHE A 97 10.84 -1.85 21.58
N TRP A 98 11.32 -3.08 21.34
CA TRP A 98 10.46 -4.27 21.35
C TRP A 98 9.83 -4.58 22.71
N ARG A 99 10.49 -4.19 23.82
CA ARG A 99 9.93 -4.32 25.17
C ARG A 99 8.93 -3.21 25.54
N SER A 100 9.07 -2.02 24.94
CA SER A 100 8.29 -0.84 25.34
C SER A 100 7.15 -0.50 24.39
N TRP A 101 7.22 -0.94 23.13
CA TRP A 101 6.24 -0.58 22.11
C TRP A 101 5.00 -1.48 22.16
N ASP A 102 3.82 -0.85 22.12
CA ASP A 102 2.53 -1.54 22.06
C ASP A 102 1.97 -1.51 20.63
N PHE A 103 1.86 -2.69 20.02
CA PHE A 103 1.29 -2.85 18.68
C PHE A 103 -0.24 -3.07 18.68
N SER A 104 -0.89 -3.11 19.85
CA SER A 104 -2.31 -3.45 19.96
C SER A 104 -3.26 -2.35 19.45
N ASP A 105 -2.83 -1.08 19.50
CA ASP A 105 -3.57 0.05 18.93
C ASP A 105 -2.73 0.85 17.92
N PRO A 106 -2.69 0.42 16.64
CA PRO A 106 -1.99 1.15 15.58
C PRO A 106 -2.50 2.58 15.36
N MET A 107 -3.73 2.90 15.76
CA MET A 107 -4.29 4.24 15.53
C MET A 107 -3.69 5.30 16.47
N SER A 108 -3.25 4.89 17.65
CA SER A 108 -2.63 5.77 18.65
C SER A 108 -1.40 6.52 18.11
N VAL A 109 -0.60 5.89 17.25
CA VAL A 109 0.65 6.43 16.70
C VAL A 109 0.49 7.05 15.31
N ARG A 110 -0.72 7.01 14.73
CA ARG A 110 -0.96 7.45 13.34
C ARG A 110 -0.58 8.90 13.09
N SER A 111 -0.90 9.80 14.02
CA SER A 111 -0.61 11.23 13.85
C SER A 111 0.89 11.49 13.86
N LEU A 112 1.62 10.87 14.80
CA LEU A 112 3.07 10.96 14.91
C LEU A 112 3.77 10.47 13.63
N LEU A 113 3.43 9.26 13.17
CA LEU A 113 4.03 8.70 11.97
C LEU A 113 3.75 9.54 10.72
N LYS A 114 2.54 10.10 10.63
CA LYS A 114 2.15 10.99 9.52
C LYS A 114 2.93 12.30 9.54
N GLU A 115 3.12 12.91 10.71
CA GLU A 115 3.89 14.15 10.88
C GLU A 115 5.37 13.94 10.52
N GLN A 116 5.92 12.76 10.80
CA GLN A 116 7.27 12.37 10.43
C GLN A 116 7.41 11.91 8.97
N GLY A 117 6.32 11.89 8.20
CA GLY A 117 6.33 11.58 6.77
C GLY A 117 6.37 10.09 6.43
N PHE A 118 6.09 9.20 7.38
CA PHE A 118 6.04 7.76 7.12
C PHE A 118 4.80 7.37 6.31
N TYR A 119 4.94 6.33 5.48
CA TYR A 119 3.82 5.70 4.80
C TYR A 119 3.90 4.18 4.82
N LEU A 120 2.74 3.56 4.60
CA LEU A 120 2.59 2.14 4.31
C LEU A 120 1.77 2.03 3.02
N ARG A 121 2.35 1.46 1.96
CA ARG A 121 1.72 1.40 0.64
C ARG A 121 1.70 -0.03 0.13
N THR A 122 0.51 -0.53 -0.24
CA THR A 122 0.34 -1.82 -0.91
C THR A 122 -0.15 -1.62 -2.32
N ALA A 123 0.61 -2.11 -3.29
CA ALA A 123 0.34 -2.03 -4.71
C ALA A 123 0.04 -3.44 -5.24
N LEU A 124 -1.13 -3.64 -5.82
CA LEU A 124 -1.57 -4.91 -6.37
C LEU A 124 -1.69 -4.79 -7.89
N SER A 125 -0.91 -5.61 -8.60
CA SER A 125 -1.02 -5.80 -10.04
C SER A 125 -1.55 -7.20 -10.30
N HIS A 126 -2.43 -7.34 -11.28
CA HIS A 126 -3.06 -8.63 -11.56
C HIS A 126 -3.29 -8.79 -13.07
N ASN A 127 -3.31 -10.04 -13.51
CA ASN A 127 -3.65 -10.41 -14.88
C ASN A 127 -4.17 -11.86 -14.89
N PRO A 128 -4.60 -12.40 -16.05
CA PRO A 128 -5.10 -13.78 -16.14
C PRO A 128 -4.10 -14.88 -15.74
N THR A 129 -2.81 -14.56 -15.61
CA THR A 129 -1.76 -15.51 -15.25
C THR A 129 -1.33 -15.44 -13.79
N GLY A 130 -1.65 -14.37 -13.05
CA GLY A 130 -1.27 -14.24 -11.64
C GLY A 130 -1.48 -12.85 -11.03
N ILE A 131 -1.08 -12.72 -9.77
CA ILE A 131 -1.08 -11.48 -8.99
C ILE A 131 0.36 -11.16 -8.56
N ALA A 132 0.73 -9.89 -8.55
CA ALA A 132 1.93 -9.38 -7.91
C ALA A 132 1.53 -8.32 -6.88
N VAL A 133 2.06 -8.45 -5.66
CA VAL A 133 1.82 -7.51 -4.58
C VAL A 133 3.13 -6.89 -4.14
N GLU A 134 3.15 -5.57 -4.02
CA GLU A 134 4.27 -4.77 -3.54
C GLU A 134 3.85 -4.08 -2.25
N ILE A 135 4.54 -4.33 -1.15
CA ILE A 135 4.37 -3.62 0.11
C ILE A 135 5.60 -2.75 0.29
N SER A 136 5.39 -1.46 0.56
CA SER A 136 6.47 -0.50 0.68
C SER A 136 6.29 0.45 1.86
N ASN A 137 7.42 0.81 2.45
CA ASN A 137 7.59 1.79 3.52
C ASN A 137 8.88 2.58 3.30
N ASN A 138 9.06 3.66 4.06
CA ASN A 138 10.20 4.58 3.97
C ASN A 138 10.91 4.77 5.32
N ALA A 139 10.93 3.70 6.12
CA ALA A 139 11.76 3.64 7.31
C ALA A 139 13.24 3.73 6.94
N ILE A 140 14.06 4.37 7.78
CA ILE A 140 15.51 4.25 7.71
C ILE A 140 15.89 3.01 8.51
N ILE A 141 16.25 1.94 7.81
CA ILE A 141 16.72 0.69 8.41
C ILE A 141 18.25 0.68 8.42
N PRO A 142 18.90 0.33 9.55
CA PRO A 142 20.34 0.12 9.59
C PRO A 142 20.78 -0.98 8.60
N SER A 143 21.97 -0.85 8.02
CA SER A 143 22.48 -1.85 7.06
C SER A 143 22.60 -3.25 7.66
N GLU A 144 22.95 -3.35 8.94
CA GLU A 144 23.02 -4.62 9.67
C GLU A 144 21.65 -5.31 9.74
N SER A 145 20.59 -4.57 10.09
CA SER A 145 19.22 -5.09 10.12
C SER A 145 18.69 -5.48 8.71
N GLU A 146 19.19 -4.82 7.65
CA GLU A 146 18.88 -5.15 6.26
C GLU A 146 19.58 -6.46 5.81
N GLU A 147 20.85 -6.62 6.17
CA GLU A 147 21.63 -7.85 5.95
C GLU A 147 20.99 -9.03 6.68
N ASP A 148 20.60 -8.84 7.95
CA ASP A 148 19.90 -9.84 8.76
C ASP A 148 18.57 -10.28 8.13
N LEU A 149 17.76 -9.32 7.64
CA LEU A 149 16.51 -9.62 6.96
C LEU A 149 16.75 -10.41 5.66
N THR A 150 17.79 -10.04 4.92
CA THR A 150 18.16 -10.71 3.67
C THR A 150 18.61 -12.15 3.92
N GLU A 151 19.44 -12.36 4.95
CA GLU A 151 19.87 -13.68 5.37
C GLU A 151 18.69 -14.52 5.87
N TYR A 152 17.83 -13.94 6.72
CA TYR A 152 16.62 -14.58 7.21
C TYR A 152 15.72 -15.05 6.07
N LEU A 153 15.43 -14.18 5.10
CA LEU A 153 14.65 -14.52 3.91
C LEU A 153 15.31 -15.62 3.09
N SER A 154 16.64 -15.62 2.96
CA SER A 154 17.40 -16.65 2.26
C SER A 154 17.23 -18.02 2.92
N ARG A 155 17.40 -18.11 4.24
CA ARG A 155 17.22 -19.34 5.02
C ARG A 155 15.76 -19.81 4.99
N ALA A 156 14.82 -18.90 5.20
CA ALA A 156 13.39 -19.21 5.24
C ALA A 156 12.85 -19.78 3.93
N LYS A 157 13.43 -19.40 2.78
CA LYS A 157 13.12 -20.00 1.48
C LYS A 157 13.50 -21.48 1.39
N SER A 158 14.39 -21.98 2.25
CA SER A 158 14.84 -23.38 2.26
C SER A 158 14.04 -24.28 3.21
N TYR A 159 13.38 -23.72 4.23
CA TYR A 159 12.64 -24.47 5.25
C TYR A 159 11.55 -25.37 4.67
N GLN A 160 11.58 -26.65 5.01
CA GLN A 160 10.58 -27.65 4.63
C GLN A 160 9.42 -27.66 5.63
N ASN A 161 9.69 -27.32 6.88
CA ASN A 161 8.71 -27.30 7.95
C ASN A 161 9.09 -26.25 9.01
N VAL A 162 8.23 -26.05 10.00
CA VAL A 162 8.43 -25.04 11.05
C VAL A 162 9.57 -25.40 12.01
N SER A 163 9.92 -26.68 12.17
CA SER A 163 11.04 -27.07 13.05
C SER A 163 12.37 -26.53 12.54
N ASP A 164 12.57 -26.50 11.22
CA ASP A 164 13.78 -25.95 10.58
C ASP A 164 14.03 -24.48 11.00
N TYR A 165 12.96 -23.70 11.24
CA TYR A 165 13.07 -22.34 11.77
C TYR A 165 13.73 -22.31 13.16
N TYR A 166 13.30 -23.19 14.07
CA TYR A 166 13.81 -23.22 15.43
C TYR A 166 15.24 -23.80 15.51
N GLU A 167 15.64 -24.59 14.53
CA GLU A 167 17.03 -25.03 14.39
C GLU A 167 17.97 -23.87 14.03
N ASP A 168 17.52 -22.97 13.15
CA ASP A 168 18.29 -21.79 12.72
C ASP A 168 18.21 -20.61 13.70
N TYR A 169 17.11 -20.50 14.47
CA TYR A 169 16.84 -19.41 15.41
C TYR A 169 16.48 -19.93 16.83
N PRO A 170 17.39 -20.65 17.51
CA PRO A 170 17.12 -21.23 18.82
C PRO A 170 16.92 -20.17 19.92
N PHE A 171 17.39 -18.93 19.68
CA PHE A 171 17.27 -17.81 20.62
C PHE A 171 15.92 -17.09 20.54
N ASP A 172 15.13 -17.32 19.48
CA ASP A 172 13.78 -16.76 19.36
C ASP A 172 12.74 -17.72 19.96
N GLU A 173 12.85 -17.99 21.27
CA GLU A 173 11.97 -18.91 22.01
C GLU A 173 10.48 -18.52 21.91
N GLU A 174 10.20 -17.23 21.75
CA GLU A 174 8.84 -16.69 21.61
C GLU A 174 8.31 -16.78 20.16
N GLY A 175 9.17 -17.13 19.19
CA GLY A 175 8.81 -17.22 17.78
C GLY A 175 8.38 -15.89 17.17
N ARG A 176 8.97 -14.76 17.59
CA ARG A 176 8.59 -13.43 17.10
C ARG A 176 8.74 -13.29 15.59
N GLN A 177 9.68 -14.02 14.98
CA GLN A 177 9.87 -13.99 13.52
C GLN A 177 9.32 -15.23 12.81
N ILE A 178 8.55 -16.09 13.48
CA ILE A 178 8.08 -17.36 12.90
C ILE A 178 7.07 -17.16 11.76
N GLY A 179 6.34 -16.03 11.77
CA GLY A 179 5.24 -15.77 10.84
C GLY A 179 5.66 -15.89 9.38
N LEU A 180 6.84 -15.36 9.03
CA LEU A 180 7.28 -15.33 7.63
C LEU A 180 7.76 -16.71 7.17
N ALA A 181 8.49 -17.42 8.04
CA ALA A 181 8.86 -18.81 7.83
C ALA A 181 7.62 -19.68 7.59
N LEU A 182 6.59 -19.56 8.43
CA LEU A 182 5.34 -20.30 8.30
C LEU A 182 4.62 -19.98 6.98
N SER A 183 4.48 -18.69 6.63
CA SER A 183 3.86 -18.29 5.37
C SER A 183 4.60 -18.85 4.15
N LEU A 184 5.94 -18.93 4.20
CA LEU A 184 6.75 -19.51 3.12
C LEU A 184 6.61 -21.03 3.01
N VAL A 185 6.50 -21.74 4.14
CA VAL A 185 6.18 -23.18 4.15
C VAL A 185 4.79 -23.42 3.54
N GLN A 186 3.78 -22.64 3.94
CA GLN A 186 2.43 -22.71 3.36
C GLN A 186 2.43 -22.46 1.84
N PHE A 187 3.24 -21.51 1.37
CA PHE A 187 3.41 -21.24 -0.07
C PHE A 187 3.97 -22.45 -0.81
N LYS A 188 4.96 -23.14 -0.23
CA LYS A 188 5.51 -24.38 -0.83
C LYS A 188 4.46 -25.48 -0.91
N GLU A 189 3.66 -25.67 0.14
CA GLU A 189 2.62 -26.71 0.20
C GLU A 189 1.59 -26.56 -0.92
N ILE A 190 1.28 -25.33 -1.34
CA ILE A 190 0.38 -25.03 -2.46
C ILE A 190 1.12 -24.89 -3.81
N GLY A 191 2.40 -25.26 -3.87
CA GLY A 191 3.19 -25.31 -5.10
C GLY A 191 3.77 -23.98 -5.58
N ILE A 192 3.71 -22.93 -4.75
CA ILE A 192 4.31 -21.63 -5.07
C ILE A 192 5.77 -21.63 -4.64
N ARG A 193 6.64 -21.16 -5.54
CA ARG A 193 8.08 -21.08 -5.27
C ARG A 193 8.38 -19.90 -4.34
N PRO A 194 9.08 -20.10 -3.21
CA PRO A 194 9.49 -19.01 -2.32
C PRO A 194 10.38 -17.94 -2.98
N SER A 195 11.06 -18.26 -4.09
CA SER A 195 11.85 -17.31 -4.87
C SER A 195 11.02 -16.17 -5.49
N LEU A 196 9.69 -16.32 -5.48
CA LEU A 196 8.74 -15.28 -5.89
C LEU A 196 8.46 -14.24 -4.78
N LEU A 197 9.02 -14.44 -3.58
CA LEU A 197 9.15 -13.41 -2.56
C LEU A 197 10.52 -12.74 -2.65
N ARG A 198 10.52 -11.41 -2.76
CA ARG A 198 11.72 -10.58 -2.78
C ARG A 198 11.58 -9.41 -1.82
N PHE A 199 12.73 -8.93 -1.37
CA PHE A 199 12.89 -7.72 -0.61
C PHE A 199 13.97 -6.92 -1.31
N ASP A 200 13.69 -5.66 -1.60
CA ASP A 200 14.58 -4.74 -2.27
C ASP A 200 14.52 -3.39 -1.53
N THR A 201 15.68 -2.73 -1.37
CA THR A 201 15.76 -1.35 -0.89
C THR A 201 16.21 -0.47 -2.06
N SER A 202 15.42 0.55 -2.39
CA SER A 202 15.71 1.44 -3.52
C SER A 202 15.17 2.84 -3.22
N ASP A 203 16.00 3.87 -3.46
CA ASP A 203 15.65 5.29 -3.28
C ASP A 203 15.11 5.64 -1.88
N GLY A 204 15.58 4.93 -0.84
CA GLY A 204 15.11 5.11 0.54
C GLY A 204 13.73 4.52 0.82
N GLU A 205 13.19 3.73 -0.10
CA GLU A 205 12.01 2.89 0.11
C GLU A 205 12.43 1.43 0.28
N HIS A 206 11.87 0.77 1.28
CA HIS A 206 11.94 -0.67 1.45
C HIS A 206 10.72 -1.31 0.79
N VAL A 207 10.93 -2.33 -0.05
CA VAL A 207 9.89 -2.92 -0.87
C VAL A 207 9.92 -4.44 -0.76
N PHE A 208 8.88 -5.00 -0.15
CA PHE A 208 8.58 -6.43 -0.26
C PHE A 208 7.74 -6.68 -1.51
N ARG A 209 8.14 -7.65 -2.33
CA ARG A 209 7.40 -8.08 -3.51
C ARG A 209 7.06 -9.56 -3.41
N ALA A 210 5.78 -9.88 -3.50
CA ALA A 210 5.29 -11.25 -3.54
C ALA A 210 4.53 -11.50 -4.85
N GLU A 211 4.94 -12.51 -5.60
CA GLU A 211 4.32 -12.92 -6.86
C GLU A 211 3.59 -14.26 -6.70
N LEU A 212 2.33 -14.29 -7.10
CA LEU A 212 1.43 -15.43 -7.02
C LEU A 212 1.01 -15.88 -8.43
N PRO A 213 1.63 -16.95 -8.97
CA PRO A 213 1.27 -17.51 -10.27
C PRO A 213 -0.04 -18.30 -10.17
N PHE A 214 -0.94 -18.13 -11.14
CA PHE A 214 -2.16 -18.93 -11.27
C PHE A 214 -1.95 -20.25 -12.04
N GLY A 215 -0.79 -20.39 -12.68
CA GLY A 215 -0.36 -21.57 -13.42
C GLY A 215 0.99 -21.34 -14.11
N GLU A 216 1.39 -22.30 -14.94
CA GLU A 216 2.73 -22.33 -15.58
C GLU A 216 2.99 -21.21 -16.58
N LYS A 217 1.93 -20.57 -17.09
CA LYS A 217 2.03 -19.43 -18.02
C LYS A 217 2.42 -18.12 -17.35
N TYR A 218 2.50 -18.10 -16.02
CA TYR A 218 2.93 -16.90 -15.30
C TYR A 218 4.39 -16.59 -15.57
N GLU A 219 4.64 -15.37 -16.04
CA GLU A 219 5.99 -14.86 -16.19
C GLU A 219 6.29 -13.88 -15.06
N SER A 220 7.25 -14.28 -14.22
CA SER A 220 7.68 -13.42 -13.13
C SER A 220 8.22 -12.09 -13.63
N LEU A 221 8.13 -11.06 -12.80
CA LEU A 221 8.64 -9.73 -13.11
C LEU A 221 10.10 -9.77 -13.56
N THR A 222 10.94 -10.55 -12.87
CA THR A 222 12.36 -10.72 -13.22
C THR A 222 12.55 -11.32 -14.60
N LYS A 223 11.75 -12.34 -14.95
CA LYS A 223 11.83 -12.97 -16.28
C LYS A 223 11.48 -11.94 -17.36
N ARG A 224 10.42 -11.18 -17.14
CA ARG A 224 9.97 -10.13 -18.06
C ARG A 224 11.01 -8.99 -18.18
N LEU A 225 11.58 -8.54 -17.05
CA LEU A 225 12.69 -7.56 -17.03
C LEU A 225 13.94 -8.08 -17.75
N SER A 226 14.29 -9.36 -17.57
CA SER A 226 15.44 -9.98 -18.26
C SER A 226 15.24 -10.15 -19.77
N GLN A 227 13.99 -10.06 -20.24
CA GLN A 227 13.61 -10.13 -21.64
C GLN A 227 13.48 -8.73 -22.28
N ASP A 228 13.90 -7.66 -21.59
CA ASP A 228 13.70 -6.27 -22.01
C ASP A 228 12.23 -5.93 -22.33
N GLU A 229 11.27 -6.68 -21.76
CA GLU A 229 9.90 -6.17 -21.73
C GLU A 229 9.92 -4.86 -20.94
N GLU A 230 9.15 -3.87 -21.40
CA GLU A 230 8.97 -2.60 -20.70
C GLU A 230 8.12 -2.84 -19.44
N VAL A 231 8.70 -3.55 -18.48
CA VAL A 231 8.16 -3.83 -17.16
C VAL A 231 8.55 -2.67 -16.30
N LYS A 232 7.90 -1.52 -16.50
CA LYS A 232 8.18 -0.39 -15.65
C LYS A 232 7.84 -0.79 -14.22
N PRO A 233 8.82 -0.84 -13.28
CA PRO A 233 8.56 -1.20 -11.89
C PRO A 233 7.56 -0.22 -11.26
N PHE A 234 7.50 0.99 -11.82
CA PHE A 234 6.47 1.99 -11.60
C PHE A 234 5.96 2.46 -12.96
N PRO A 235 4.65 2.47 -13.27
CA PRO A 235 4.19 3.19 -14.47
C PRO A 235 4.69 4.65 -14.41
N ASP A 236 5.00 5.26 -15.56
CA ASP A 236 5.46 6.65 -15.76
C ASP A 236 4.45 7.73 -15.27
N HIS A 237 3.58 7.41 -14.32
CA HIS A 237 2.61 8.35 -13.80
C HIS A 237 3.19 9.36 -12.80
N PHE A 238 4.50 9.34 -12.54
CA PHE A 238 5.17 10.42 -11.80
C PHE A 238 6.41 11.03 -12.48
N ILE A 239 6.98 10.42 -13.52
CA ILE A 239 8.09 10.98 -14.29
C ILE A 239 7.91 10.58 -15.75
N GLY A 240 7.01 11.24 -16.49
CA GLY A 240 6.82 10.91 -17.91
C GLY A 240 5.41 10.98 -18.48
N ARG A 241 4.51 11.83 -17.96
CA ARG A 241 3.63 12.48 -18.94
C ARG A 241 4.57 13.26 -19.87
N PRO A 242 4.57 13.07 -21.22
CA PRO A 242 4.89 14.21 -22.06
C PRO A 242 3.99 15.31 -21.55
N THR A 243 4.48 16.53 -21.40
CA THR A 243 3.67 17.69 -21.11
C THR A 243 2.38 17.64 -21.95
N GLU A 244 1.33 17.03 -21.41
CA GLU A 244 0.13 17.77 -21.16
C GLU A 244 0.66 18.96 -20.38
N THR A 245 1.03 19.99 -21.12
CA THR A 245 0.42 21.28 -20.85
C THR A 245 -1.02 20.94 -20.51
N LEU A 246 -1.29 20.71 -19.23
CA LEU A 246 -2.56 21.06 -18.65
C LEU A 246 -2.74 22.46 -19.18
N GLU A 247 -3.52 22.61 -20.25
CA GLU A 247 -3.94 23.94 -20.64
C GLU A 247 -4.43 24.53 -19.33
N PRO A 248 -3.82 25.64 -18.87
CA PRO A 248 -4.03 26.13 -17.53
C PRO A 248 -5.53 26.15 -17.29
N TRP A 249 -5.96 25.45 -16.23
CA TRP A 249 -7.37 25.20 -15.98
C TRP A 249 -8.14 26.47 -16.22
N LYS A 250 -9.18 26.40 -17.05
CA LYS A 250 -9.96 27.58 -17.39
C LYS A 250 -10.43 28.22 -16.09
N LEU A 251 -9.92 29.41 -15.84
CA LEU A 251 -10.22 30.18 -14.65
C LEU A 251 -11.47 31.00 -14.93
N SER A 252 -12.48 30.85 -14.08
CA SER A 252 -13.73 31.56 -14.16
C SER A 252 -13.90 32.46 -12.95
N THR A 253 -14.31 33.70 -13.17
CA THR A 253 -14.57 34.64 -12.07
C THR A 253 -15.99 34.45 -11.56
N CYS A 254 -16.12 34.04 -10.31
CA CYS A 254 -17.38 34.00 -9.59
C CYS A 254 -18.01 35.41 -9.60
N LYS A 255 -19.20 35.53 -10.18
CA LYS A 255 -19.94 36.80 -10.23
C LYS A 255 -20.55 37.20 -8.89
N HIS A 256 -20.57 36.28 -7.92
CA HIS A 256 -21.08 36.52 -6.56
C HIS A 256 -20.00 37.11 -5.63
N CYS A 257 -18.82 36.49 -5.54
CA CYS A 257 -17.75 36.93 -4.63
C CYS A 257 -16.54 37.57 -5.32
N GLY A 258 -16.54 37.66 -6.66
CA GLY A 258 -15.44 38.23 -7.45
C GLY A 258 -14.17 37.37 -7.49
N ARG A 259 -14.15 36.20 -6.84
CA ARG A 259 -12.97 35.31 -6.83
C ARG A 259 -12.81 34.62 -8.17
N THR A 260 -11.60 34.59 -8.67
CA THR A 260 -11.19 33.74 -9.79
C THR A 260 -10.97 32.33 -9.27
N VAL A 261 -11.74 31.38 -9.79
CA VAL A 261 -11.73 29.99 -9.35
C VAL A 261 -11.54 29.07 -10.55
N ASP A 262 -11.06 27.86 -10.28
CA ASP A 262 -10.97 26.77 -11.26
C ASP A 262 -12.38 26.35 -11.72
N ASP A 263 -12.56 26.06 -13.01
CA ASP A 263 -13.85 25.66 -13.58
C ASP A 263 -14.46 24.42 -12.90
N ARG A 264 -13.65 23.54 -12.28
CA ARG A 264 -14.15 22.36 -11.53
C ARG A 264 -14.97 22.72 -10.30
N ILE A 265 -14.78 23.93 -9.78
CA ILE A 265 -15.51 24.47 -8.63
C ILE A 265 -16.33 25.71 -9.03
N PHE A 266 -16.55 25.94 -10.33
CA PHE A 266 -17.39 27.00 -10.86
C PHE A 266 -18.62 26.41 -11.54
N PHE A 267 -19.78 26.96 -11.20
CA PHE A 267 -21.06 26.59 -11.78
C PHE A 267 -21.53 27.75 -12.66
N PRO A 268 -21.64 27.57 -14.00
CA PRO A 268 -22.13 28.62 -14.91
C PRO A 268 -23.56 29.06 -14.61
N SER A 269 -24.35 28.15 -14.04
CA SER A 269 -25.70 28.35 -13.53
C SER A 269 -25.89 27.51 -12.27
N ILE A 270 -26.77 27.94 -11.37
CA ILE A 270 -27.08 27.17 -10.16
C ILE A 270 -27.69 25.82 -10.56
N PRO A 271 -27.17 24.68 -10.07
CA PRO A 271 -27.76 23.38 -10.35
C PRO A 271 -29.21 23.29 -9.84
N ALA A 272 -30.10 22.72 -10.65
CA ALA A 272 -31.55 22.71 -10.38
C ALA A 272 -31.95 21.89 -9.14
N ASP A 273 -31.07 21.01 -8.67
CA ASP A 273 -31.21 20.15 -7.50
C ASP A 273 -30.73 20.79 -6.20
N VAL A 274 -30.19 22.02 -6.23
CA VAL A 274 -29.77 22.75 -5.04
C VAL A 274 -30.98 23.45 -4.39
N PRO A 275 -31.40 23.05 -3.17
CA PRO A 275 -32.50 23.70 -2.47
C PRO A 275 -32.05 25.06 -1.94
N LEU A 276 -32.31 26.14 -2.68
CA LEU A 276 -31.99 27.51 -2.26
C LEU A 276 -32.86 27.90 -1.07
N ARG A 277 -32.38 27.69 0.16
CA ARG A 277 -33.19 27.92 1.38
C ARG A 277 -33.38 29.39 1.73
N VAL A 278 -32.67 30.34 1.11
CA VAL A 278 -32.68 31.75 1.58
C VAL A 278 -32.67 32.83 0.48
N VAL A 279 -32.42 32.56 -0.81
CA VAL A 279 -32.15 33.67 -1.75
C VAL A 279 -33.04 33.67 -2.98
N SER A 280 -34.12 34.44 -2.90
CA SER A 280 -34.94 34.93 -4.03
C SER A 280 -34.20 35.95 -4.93
N GLU A 281 -32.90 36.16 -4.72
CA GLU A 281 -32.14 37.28 -5.31
C GLU A 281 -30.90 36.84 -6.13
N ILE A 282 -30.52 35.56 -6.20
CA ILE A 282 -29.42 35.13 -7.09
C ILE A 282 -30.02 34.67 -8.42
N PRO A 283 -29.73 35.34 -9.55
CA PRO A 283 -30.21 34.91 -10.85
C PRO A 283 -29.69 33.50 -11.16
N ALA A 284 -30.58 32.59 -11.58
CA ALA A 284 -30.22 31.20 -11.86
C ALA A 284 -29.10 31.04 -12.91
N HIS A 285 -28.92 32.05 -13.77
CA HIS A 285 -27.92 32.11 -14.83
C HIS A 285 -26.60 32.78 -14.40
N LEU A 286 -26.40 33.02 -13.10
CA LEU A 286 -25.21 33.69 -12.59
C LEU A 286 -24.10 32.67 -12.31
N GLY A 287 -22.92 32.90 -12.89
CA GLY A 287 -21.73 32.09 -12.63
C GLY A 287 -21.26 32.18 -11.16
N ILE A 288 -21.35 31.09 -10.41
CA ILE A 288 -21.10 31.03 -8.96
C ILE A 288 -20.07 29.95 -8.61
N CYS A 289 -19.18 30.20 -7.65
CA CYS A 289 -18.25 29.19 -7.18
C CYS A 289 -18.86 28.29 -6.09
N ALA A 290 -18.33 27.07 -5.96
CA ALA A 290 -18.78 26.05 -5.02
C ALA A 290 -18.81 26.54 -3.56
N TRP A 291 -17.84 27.37 -3.16
CA TRP A 291 -17.80 27.94 -1.81
C TRP A 291 -18.93 28.92 -1.52
N CYS A 292 -19.28 29.74 -2.51
CA CYS A 292 -20.43 30.64 -2.38
C CYS A 292 -21.71 29.83 -2.36
N LEU A 293 -21.84 28.83 -3.23
CA LEU A 293 -23.00 27.95 -3.29
C LEU A 293 -23.20 27.18 -1.97
N SER A 294 -22.12 26.64 -1.37
CA SER A 294 -22.17 25.91 -0.11
C SER A 294 -22.57 26.75 1.09
N GLY A 295 -22.44 28.08 1.02
CA GLY A 295 -22.91 28.98 2.07
C GLY A 295 -24.44 29.15 2.11
N TYR A 296 -25.16 28.62 1.10
CA TYR A 296 -26.62 28.76 0.95
C TYR A 296 -27.39 27.42 0.95
N ILE A 297 -26.67 26.29 1.10
CA ILE A 297 -27.23 24.94 1.32
C ILE A 297 -27.44 24.73 2.81
#